data_AF-A0A7W8A412-F1
#
_entry.id   AF-A0A7W8A412-F1
#
_cell.length_a   1.000
_cell.length_b   1.000
_cell.length_c   1.000
_cell.angle_alpha   90.00
_cell.angle_beta   90.00
_cell.angle_gamma   90.00
#
_symmetry.space_group_name_H-M   'P 1'
#
loop_
_entity.id
_entity.type
_entity.pdbx_description
1 polymer ?
#
loop_
_entity_poly.entity_id
_entity_poly.type
_entity_poly.pdbx_seq_one_letter_code
_entity_poly.pdbx_strand_id
1 'polypeptide(L)'
;MRTVLSIGAAVVLAFTLAPAQPAPAAALPGGKSTYVVSQGHLKASSRDNWVRLGSYRFAANGTVTSSLYLWWQRHPEARQATGMTPDAGCSTKAGGKGTRVRTCRVLTAGGFTGAPDETRTGTYTVSGNVVSIRWKIAQTWTEQWYVRPSPDGKLARLDLKSSSLATHGYAYGSNAALGTRRAMSSVKAYPGTLRQDLTSWAGGRLVPSNNQPFGHKAFSACKTTTSCLTYLQPSSNGACQKAGGCPKYGGGTRANVSSIQYYLTKISNSDRRDSMWHWCTCLAMERGQFCYTGNSHVKPLMQIIDDKGFFRGWVGAEASFSTGARGADMLAVFRISDFR
;
A
#
# COMPACT_ATOMS: atom_id res chain seq x y z
N MET A 1 32.79 20.93 84.87
CA MET A 1 32.19 20.86 83.52
C MET A 1 33.26 20.38 82.55
N ARG A 2 33.08 19.18 81.96
CA ARG A 2 34.02 18.57 81.00
C ARG A 2 33.40 18.68 79.61
N THR A 3 34.06 19.37 78.71
CA THR A 3 33.64 19.53 77.31
C THR A 3 34.43 18.56 76.45
N VAL A 4 33.74 17.59 75.84
CA VAL A 4 34.34 16.60 74.93
C VAL A 4 34.23 17.12 73.50
N LEU A 5 35.36 17.27 72.81
CA LEU A 5 35.42 17.55 71.38
C LEU A 5 35.30 16.24 70.59
N SER A 6 34.27 16.12 69.74
CA SER A 6 34.12 15.05 68.76
C SER A 6 34.68 15.49 67.40
N ILE A 7 35.76 14.84 66.95
CA ILE A 7 36.33 15.01 65.61
C ILE A 7 35.61 14.01 64.69
N GLY A 8 34.71 14.52 63.84
CA GLY A 8 34.04 13.74 62.79
C GLY A 8 34.93 13.62 61.56
N ALA A 9 35.34 12.39 61.22
CA ALA A 9 36.06 12.09 59.98
C ALA A 9 35.09 12.08 58.79
N ALA A 10 35.26 13.06 57.88
CA ALA A 10 34.53 13.11 56.62
C ALA A 10 35.17 12.14 55.60
N VAL A 11 34.52 11.00 55.36
CA VAL A 11 34.90 10.08 54.28
C VAL A 11 34.37 10.65 52.95
N VAL A 12 35.25 11.22 52.14
CA VAL A 12 34.94 11.65 50.77
C VAL A 12 34.94 10.40 49.88
N LEU A 13 33.76 9.84 49.61
CA LEU A 13 33.57 8.82 48.57
C LEU A 13 33.79 9.47 47.19
N ALA A 14 34.99 9.32 46.63
CA ALA A 14 35.26 9.65 45.24
C ALA A 14 34.54 8.63 44.34
N PHE A 15 33.30 8.94 43.95
CA PHE A 15 32.62 8.21 42.88
C PHE A 15 33.35 8.48 41.56
N THR A 16 34.14 7.51 41.11
CA THR A 16 34.66 7.47 39.75
C THR A 16 33.48 7.32 38.81
N LEU A 17 32.99 8.45 38.28
CA LEU A 17 32.03 8.48 37.17
C LEU A 17 32.70 7.88 35.95
N ALA A 18 32.63 6.55 35.81
CA ALA A 18 33.02 5.88 34.59
C ALA A 18 32.16 6.47 33.45
N PRO A 19 32.78 6.92 32.34
CA PRO A 19 32.03 7.45 31.22
C PRO A 19 31.07 6.36 30.73
N ALA A 20 29.77 6.66 30.74
CA ALA A 20 28.76 5.76 30.21
C ALA A 20 29.10 5.47 28.74
N GLN A 21 29.45 4.22 28.43
CA GLN A 21 29.72 3.82 27.07
C GLN A 21 28.45 4.02 26.24
N PRO A 22 28.52 4.69 25.07
CA PRO A 22 27.36 4.88 24.21
C PRO A 22 26.79 3.51 23.82
N ALA A 23 25.47 3.36 23.98
CA ALA A 23 24.79 2.12 23.62
C ALA A 23 25.06 1.80 22.14
N PRO A 24 25.35 0.52 21.81
CA PRO A 24 25.62 0.13 20.43
C PRO A 24 24.43 0.47 19.53
N ALA A 25 24.71 0.96 18.32
CA ALA A 25 23.69 1.25 17.33
C ALA A 25 22.91 -0.02 16.98
N ALA A 26 21.59 0.05 17.07
CA ALA A 26 20.69 -1.02 16.67
C ALA A 26 20.82 -1.28 15.17
N ALA A 27 21.03 -2.54 14.80
CA ALA A 27 21.08 -2.96 13.41
C ALA A 27 19.77 -2.60 12.69
N LEU A 28 19.85 -1.97 11.53
CA LEU A 28 18.68 -1.70 10.69
C LEU A 28 18.22 -3.00 10.00
N PRO A 29 16.90 -3.26 9.86
CA PRO A 29 16.42 -4.42 9.12
C PRO A 29 16.97 -4.39 7.70
N GLY A 30 17.76 -5.40 7.30
CA GLY A 30 18.37 -5.45 5.97
C GLY A 30 19.22 -4.23 5.62
N GLY A 31 19.72 -3.48 6.61
CA GLY A 31 20.47 -2.25 6.43
C GLY A 31 19.64 -1.06 5.92
N LYS A 32 18.29 -1.12 5.97
CA LYS A 32 17.40 -0.09 5.43
C LYS A 32 16.65 0.64 6.54
N SER A 33 16.51 1.95 6.37
CA SER A 33 15.81 2.81 7.35
C SER A 33 14.37 3.12 6.99
N THR A 34 14.01 3.08 5.70
CA THR A 34 12.72 3.58 5.19
C THR A 34 11.97 2.49 4.48
N TYR A 35 10.75 2.17 4.92
CA TYR A 35 9.91 1.13 4.33
C TYR A 35 8.57 1.68 3.89
N VAL A 36 8.08 1.21 2.74
CA VAL A 36 6.66 1.27 2.40
C VAL A 36 6.00 -0.05 2.78
N VAL A 37 4.79 0.02 3.36
CA VAL A 37 4.13 -1.15 3.96
C VAL A 37 2.66 -1.22 3.61
N SER A 38 2.17 -2.43 3.35
CA SER A 38 0.75 -2.78 3.35
C SER A 38 0.51 -3.92 4.35
N GLN A 39 -0.55 -3.80 5.15
CA GLN A 39 -0.96 -4.81 6.13
C GLN A 39 -2.48 -4.92 6.19
N GLY A 40 -2.98 -6.03 6.69
CA GLY A 40 -4.42 -6.19 6.85
C GLY A 40 -4.79 -7.34 7.77
N HIS A 41 -5.94 -7.17 8.42
CA HIS A 41 -6.66 -8.26 9.05
C HIS A 41 -7.75 -8.71 8.09
N LEU A 42 -7.46 -9.80 7.38
CA LEU A 42 -8.38 -10.42 6.42
C LEU A 42 -8.75 -11.81 6.92
N LYS A 43 -10.04 -12.04 7.11
CA LYS A 43 -10.66 -13.29 7.58
C LYS A 43 -11.91 -13.58 6.76
N ALA A 44 -12.00 -14.80 6.22
CA ALA A 44 -13.20 -15.26 5.53
C ALA A 44 -14.43 -15.18 6.45
N SER A 45 -15.60 -14.91 5.88
CA SER A 45 -16.88 -14.73 6.57
C SER A 45 -16.93 -13.65 7.66
N SER A 46 -15.84 -12.90 7.88
CA SER A 46 -15.83 -11.74 8.77
C SER A 46 -16.33 -10.50 8.03
N ARG A 47 -17.01 -9.58 8.73
CA ARG A 47 -17.32 -8.21 8.26
C ARG A 47 -16.50 -7.16 9.02
N ASP A 48 -15.45 -7.61 9.68
CA ASP A 48 -14.58 -6.82 10.53
C ASP A 48 -13.18 -6.64 9.92
N ASN A 49 -13.06 -6.83 8.60
CA ASN A 49 -11.77 -6.77 7.95
C ASN A 49 -11.29 -5.32 7.83
N TRP A 50 -9.99 -5.13 7.94
CA TRP A 50 -9.35 -3.85 7.72
C TRP A 50 -8.04 -4.02 6.97
N VAL A 51 -7.63 -2.94 6.31
CA VAL A 51 -6.34 -2.83 5.62
C VAL A 51 -5.67 -1.52 5.99
N ARG A 52 -4.34 -1.54 5.99
CA ARG A 52 -3.46 -0.41 6.20
C ARG A 52 -2.47 -0.28 5.06
N LEU A 53 -2.08 0.95 4.77
CA LEU A 53 -1.05 1.29 3.81
C LEU A 53 -0.25 2.49 4.32
N GLY A 54 1.06 2.51 4.13
CA GLY A 54 1.85 3.70 4.42
C GLY A 54 3.33 3.38 4.53
N SER A 55 3.97 3.86 5.59
CA SER A 55 5.42 3.72 5.77
C SER A 55 5.86 3.42 7.20
N TYR A 56 7.03 2.77 7.31
CA TYR A 56 7.82 2.69 8.54
C TYR A 56 9.15 3.42 8.38
N ARG A 57 9.64 3.99 9.48
CA ARG A 57 10.99 4.53 9.59
C ARG A 57 11.70 3.97 10.82
N PHE A 58 12.77 3.22 10.59
CA PHE A 58 13.63 2.63 11.60
C PHE A 58 14.82 3.55 11.87
N ALA A 59 15.14 3.74 13.14
CA ALA A 59 16.28 4.53 13.59
C ALA A 59 17.30 3.64 14.32
N ALA A 60 18.58 3.96 14.17
CA ALA A 60 19.68 3.19 14.76
C ALA A 60 19.73 3.21 16.30
N ASN A 61 18.79 3.89 16.96
CA ASN A 61 18.60 3.83 18.42
C ASN A 61 17.58 2.76 18.84
N GLY A 62 17.14 1.88 17.93
CA GLY A 62 16.17 0.82 18.21
C GLY A 62 14.71 1.29 18.22
N THR A 63 14.43 2.51 17.75
CA THR A 63 13.06 3.02 17.61
C THR A 63 12.54 2.90 16.18
N VAL A 64 11.23 2.70 16.06
CA VAL A 64 10.53 2.69 14.77
C VAL A 64 9.31 3.59 14.86
N THR A 65 9.03 4.30 13.78
CA THR A 65 7.81 5.09 13.62
C THR A 65 7.01 4.61 12.42
N SER A 66 5.70 4.73 12.47
CA SER A 66 4.83 4.50 11.33
C SER A 66 3.96 5.70 11.02
N SER A 67 3.57 5.81 9.76
CA SER A 67 2.53 6.70 9.28
C SER A 67 1.70 5.92 8.27
N LEU A 68 0.45 5.62 8.63
CA LEU A 68 -0.42 4.65 7.97
C LEU A 68 -1.81 5.26 7.74
N TYR A 69 -2.40 4.90 6.61
CA TYR A 69 -3.84 5.03 6.36
C TYR A 69 -4.52 3.78 6.87
N LEU A 70 -5.70 3.91 7.48
CA LEU A 70 -6.55 2.77 7.89
C LEU A 70 -7.89 2.79 7.15
N TRP A 71 -8.25 1.65 6.56
CA TRP A 71 -9.59 1.43 6.01
C TRP A 71 -10.21 0.19 6.64
N TRP A 72 -11.41 0.35 7.19
CA TRP A 72 -12.06 -0.68 7.99
C TRP A 72 -13.52 -0.87 7.59
N GLN A 73 -13.97 -2.11 7.41
CA GLN A 73 -15.37 -2.42 7.13
C GLN A 73 -16.37 -1.93 8.19
N ARG A 74 -15.94 -1.74 9.45
CA ARG A 74 -16.80 -1.15 10.50
C ARG A 74 -17.02 0.35 10.30
N HIS A 75 -16.05 1.02 9.71
CA HIS A 75 -16.07 2.47 9.46
C HIS A 75 -15.69 2.72 8.00
N PRO A 76 -16.57 2.29 7.06
CA PRO A 76 -16.23 2.35 5.65
C PRO A 76 -16.17 3.80 5.18
N GLU A 77 -15.15 4.12 4.43
CA GLU A 77 -15.03 5.44 3.82
C GLU A 77 -15.52 5.43 2.37
N ALA A 78 -16.22 6.49 1.98
CA ALA A 78 -16.59 6.67 0.59
C ALA A 78 -15.35 6.85 -0.28
N ARG A 79 -15.44 6.37 -1.53
CA ARG A 79 -14.40 6.66 -2.55
C ARG A 79 -14.26 8.16 -2.72
N GLN A 80 -13.03 8.62 -2.84
CA GLN A 80 -12.72 10.03 -3.03
C GLN A 80 -12.14 10.25 -4.43
N ALA A 81 -12.44 11.39 -5.04
CA ALA A 81 -11.79 11.74 -6.29
C ALA A 81 -10.35 12.22 -6.07
N THR A 82 -9.44 11.82 -6.95
CA THR A 82 -8.02 12.20 -6.87
C THR A 82 -7.72 13.60 -7.39
N GLY A 83 -8.70 14.24 -8.06
CA GLY A 83 -8.49 15.46 -8.83
C GLY A 83 -7.92 15.21 -10.24
N MET A 84 -7.58 13.96 -10.58
CA MET A 84 -7.06 13.60 -11.91
C MET A 84 -8.16 13.22 -12.89
N THR A 85 -8.03 13.66 -14.14
CA THR A 85 -8.79 13.17 -15.30
C THR A 85 -7.82 12.98 -16.47
N PRO A 86 -7.79 11.80 -17.13
CA PRO A 86 -6.89 11.59 -18.27
C PRO A 86 -7.27 12.49 -19.44
N ASP A 87 -6.28 12.89 -20.24
CA ASP A 87 -6.51 13.66 -21.47
C ASP A 87 -6.83 12.77 -22.68
N ALA A 88 -7.13 13.40 -23.83
CA ALA A 88 -7.49 12.72 -25.06
C ALA A 88 -6.34 11.90 -25.71
N GLY A 89 -5.09 12.13 -25.31
CA GLY A 89 -3.93 11.35 -25.75
C GLY A 89 -3.96 9.90 -25.27
N CYS A 90 -4.61 9.63 -24.14
CA CYS A 90 -4.70 8.30 -23.53
C CYS A 90 -6.13 7.86 -23.20
N SER A 91 -7.14 8.70 -23.44
CA SER A 91 -8.55 8.40 -23.17
C SER A 91 -9.46 8.83 -24.31
N THR A 92 -10.75 8.54 -24.21
CA THR A 92 -11.78 8.88 -25.19
C THR A 92 -13.06 9.34 -24.51
N LYS A 93 -13.80 10.21 -25.20
CA LYS A 93 -15.20 10.59 -24.87
C LYS A 93 -16.24 9.74 -25.62
N ALA A 94 -15.80 8.80 -26.46
CA ALA A 94 -16.71 7.90 -27.16
C ALA A 94 -17.34 6.89 -26.19
N GLY A 95 -18.67 6.73 -26.25
CA GLY A 95 -19.43 5.84 -25.36
C GLY A 95 -19.45 4.35 -25.74
N GLY A 96 -18.95 3.98 -26.93
CA GLY A 96 -19.05 2.62 -27.50
C GLY A 96 -17.89 1.66 -27.17
N LYS A 97 -17.71 0.61 -27.99
CA LYS A 97 -16.55 -0.30 -27.98
C LYS A 97 -15.28 0.47 -28.39
N GLY A 98 -14.75 1.26 -27.46
CA GLY A 98 -13.50 1.97 -27.66
C GLY A 98 -12.29 1.05 -27.62
N THR A 99 -11.17 1.54 -28.14
CA THR A 99 -9.82 0.96 -27.95
C THR A 99 -9.04 1.69 -26.85
N ARG A 100 -9.63 2.74 -26.26
CA ARG A 100 -9.07 3.58 -25.21
C ARG A 100 -10.02 3.68 -24.02
N VAL A 101 -9.48 4.01 -22.86
CA VAL A 101 -10.32 4.19 -21.67
C VAL A 101 -11.22 5.41 -21.80
N ARG A 102 -12.34 5.40 -21.09
CA ARG A 102 -13.22 6.56 -21.00
C ARG A 102 -12.56 7.72 -20.24
N THR A 103 -12.85 8.95 -20.63
CA THR A 103 -12.34 10.15 -19.93
C THR A 103 -13.10 10.36 -18.62
N CYS A 104 -12.65 9.70 -17.55
CA CYS A 104 -13.30 9.72 -16.24
C CYS A 104 -12.42 10.34 -15.16
N ARG A 105 -13.04 11.08 -14.24
CA ARG A 105 -12.37 11.54 -13.02
C ARG A 105 -11.96 10.32 -12.20
N VAL A 106 -10.67 10.22 -11.91
CA VAL A 106 -10.08 9.06 -11.24
C VAL A 106 -10.43 9.09 -9.75
N LEU A 107 -10.75 7.90 -9.21
CA LEU A 107 -11.08 7.73 -7.80
C LEU A 107 -9.98 6.99 -7.03
N THR A 108 -9.97 7.14 -5.72
CA THR A 108 -9.15 6.41 -4.77
C THR A 108 -9.97 6.12 -3.50
N ALA A 109 -9.37 5.45 -2.52
CA ALA A 109 -10.02 5.24 -1.23
C ALA A 109 -10.19 6.57 -0.48
N GLY A 110 -11.20 6.67 0.39
CA GLY A 110 -11.39 7.84 1.25
C GLY A 110 -10.13 8.17 2.04
N GLY A 111 -9.92 9.46 2.33
CA GLY A 111 -8.79 9.94 3.12
C GLY A 111 -7.42 9.90 2.43
N PHE A 112 -7.22 9.08 1.40
CA PHE A 112 -5.89 8.83 0.82
C PHE A 112 -5.25 10.03 0.13
N THR A 113 -6.03 11.04 -0.23
CA THR A 113 -5.52 12.31 -0.78
C THR A 113 -4.97 13.24 0.32
N GLY A 114 -5.37 13.03 1.58
CA GLY A 114 -4.91 13.77 2.75
C GLY A 114 -3.63 13.21 3.36
N ALA A 115 -3.34 13.56 4.61
CA ALA A 115 -2.27 12.93 5.37
C ALA A 115 -2.72 11.57 5.94
N PRO A 116 -1.79 10.64 6.25
CA PRO A 116 -2.12 9.43 7.00
C PRO A 116 -2.74 9.79 8.35
N ASP A 117 -3.80 9.08 8.73
CA ASP A 117 -4.61 9.31 9.93
C ASP A 117 -4.09 8.53 11.16
N GLU A 118 -3.14 7.62 10.94
CA GLU A 118 -2.56 6.79 12.00
C GLU A 118 -1.03 6.95 12.05
N THR A 119 -0.52 7.61 13.09
CA THR A 119 0.91 7.69 13.37
C THR A 119 1.24 6.97 14.67
N ARG A 120 2.28 6.14 14.66
CA ARG A 120 2.68 5.35 15.84
C ARG A 120 4.18 5.39 16.03
N THR A 121 4.59 5.19 17.29
CA THR A 121 5.99 4.97 17.66
C THR A 121 6.13 3.61 18.33
N GLY A 122 7.30 3.01 18.23
CA GLY A 122 7.59 1.68 18.74
C GLY A 122 9.07 1.48 18.94
N THR A 123 9.42 0.29 19.40
CA THR A 123 10.80 -0.20 19.45
C THR A 123 10.92 -1.43 18.58
N TYR A 124 12.14 -1.70 18.10
CA TYR A 124 12.40 -2.89 17.32
C TYR A 124 13.73 -3.52 17.70
N THR A 125 13.83 -4.82 17.41
CA THR A 125 15.08 -5.57 17.48
C THR A 125 15.24 -6.39 16.21
N VAL A 126 16.48 -6.67 15.83
CA VAL A 126 16.82 -7.56 14.72
C VAL A 126 17.60 -8.74 15.29
N SER A 127 17.12 -9.95 15.03
CA SER A 127 17.80 -11.19 15.39
C SER A 127 17.82 -12.13 14.18
N GLY A 128 19.02 -12.45 13.69
CA GLY A 128 19.19 -13.13 12.42
C GLY A 128 18.50 -12.37 11.28
N ASN A 129 17.60 -13.05 10.57
CA ASN A 129 16.79 -12.47 9.50
C ASN A 129 15.37 -12.06 9.95
N VAL A 130 15.14 -11.85 11.25
CA VAL A 130 13.82 -11.46 11.77
C VAL A 130 13.92 -10.10 12.43
N VAL A 131 13.06 -9.17 12.01
CA VAL A 131 12.79 -7.95 12.79
C VAL A 131 11.54 -8.15 13.62
N SER A 132 11.64 -7.84 14.92
CA SER A 132 10.52 -7.82 15.85
C SER A 132 10.20 -6.38 16.22
N ILE A 133 8.94 -5.98 16.10
CA ILE A 133 8.46 -4.63 16.41
C ILE A 133 7.45 -4.72 17.55
N ARG A 134 7.60 -3.82 18.53
CA ARG A 134 6.61 -3.57 19.57
C ARG A 134 6.15 -2.13 19.49
N TRP A 135 4.88 -1.93 19.19
CA TRP A 135 4.28 -0.61 19.10
C TRP A 135 3.87 -0.09 20.47
N LYS A 136 4.09 1.20 20.72
CA LYS A 136 3.68 1.90 21.94
C LYS A 136 2.24 2.41 21.78
N ILE A 137 1.28 1.50 21.90
CA ILE A 137 -0.16 1.82 21.89
C ILE A 137 -0.84 1.17 23.10
N ALA A 138 -2.09 1.56 23.38
CA ALA A 138 -2.84 1.10 24.56
C ALA A 138 -3.04 -0.43 24.60
N GLN A 139 -3.17 -1.07 23.43
CA GLN A 139 -3.27 -2.53 23.32
C GLN A 139 -1.92 -3.16 22.94
N THR A 140 -1.71 -4.43 23.28
CA THR A 140 -0.49 -5.16 22.87
C THR A 140 -0.48 -5.36 21.35
N TRP A 141 0.30 -4.54 20.65
CA TRP A 141 0.56 -4.72 19.22
C TRP A 141 2.02 -5.05 18.95
N THR A 142 2.23 -6.28 18.48
CA THR A 142 3.53 -6.78 18.07
C THR A 142 3.48 -7.28 16.64
N GLU A 143 4.64 -7.22 15.99
CA GLU A 143 4.85 -7.73 14.65
C GLU A 143 6.21 -8.43 14.58
N GLN A 144 6.27 -9.49 13.80
CA GLN A 144 7.52 -10.08 13.36
C GLN A 144 7.51 -10.17 11.84
N TRP A 145 8.66 -9.88 11.24
CA TRP A 145 8.84 -9.96 9.80
C TRP A 145 10.12 -10.69 9.47
N TYR A 146 10.05 -11.55 8.45
CA TYR A 146 11.26 -12.04 7.79
C TYR A 146 11.84 -10.93 6.93
N VAL A 147 13.13 -10.65 7.13
CA VAL A 147 13.93 -9.69 6.39
C VAL A 147 14.67 -10.43 5.28
N ARG A 148 14.47 -9.98 4.04
CA ARG A 148 15.13 -10.54 2.86
C ARG A 148 15.76 -9.41 2.03
N PRO A 149 17.08 -9.20 2.10
CA PRO A 149 17.76 -8.28 1.20
C PRO A 149 17.60 -8.70 -0.25
N SER A 150 17.51 -7.74 -1.18
CA SER A 150 17.60 -8.05 -2.61
C SER A 150 19.00 -8.56 -2.96
N PRO A 151 19.16 -9.38 -4.01
CA PRO A 151 20.48 -9.83 -4.45
C PRO A 151 21.45 -8.69 -4.79
N ASP A 152 20.94 -7.55 -5.26
CA ASP A 152 21.74 -6.36 -5.54
C ASP A 152 21.97 -5.45 -4.32
N GLY A 153 21.45 -5.84 -3.15
CA GLY A 153 21.58 -5.11 -1.89
C GLY A 153 20.84 -3.78 -1.82
N LYS A 154 20.10 -3.35 -2.85
CA LYS A 154 19.47 -2.02 -2.92
C LYS A 154 18.08 -1.93 -2.27
N LEU A 155 17.49 -3.08 -1.95
CA LEU A 155 16.21 -3.20 -1.27
C LEU A 155 16.30 -4.22 -0.14
N ALA A 156 15.36 -4.14 0.80
CA ALA A 156 15.03 -5.23 1.71
C ALA A 156 13.53 -5.46 1.71
N ARG A 157 13.10 -6.69 1.49
CA ARG A 157 11.70 -7.12 1.59
C ARG A 157 11.41 -7.56 3.02
N LEU A 158 10.27 -7.15 3.56
CA LEU A 158 9.68 -7.71 4.77
C LEU A 158 8.47 -8.56 4.40
N ASP A 159 8.52 -9.83 4.74
CA ASP A 159 7.38 -10.75 4.65
C ASP A 159 6.81 -10.96 6.06
N LEU A 160 5.51 -10.70 6.26
CA LEU A 160 4.91 -10.79 7.59
C LEU A 160 5.03 -12.22 8.11
N LYS A 161 5.70 -12.39 9.25
CA LYS A 161 5.84 -13.69 9.92
C LYS A 161 4.70 -13.90 10.90
N SER A 162 4.42 -12.91 11.73
CA SER A 162 3.32 -12.92 12.68
C SER A 162 2.96 -11.50 13.11
N SER A 163 1.73 -11.29 13.56
CA SER A 163 1.30 -10.08 14.24
C SER A 163 0.16 -10.41 15.19
N SER A 164 0.03 -9.66 16.28
CA SER A 164 -1.13 -9.78 17.16
C SER A 164 -2.42 -9.23 16.55
N LEU A 165 -2.34 -8.43 15.47
CA LEU A 165 -3.51 -7.79 14.84
C LEU A 165 -3.65 -8.12 13.34
N ALA A 166 -2.55 -8.05 12.58
CA ALA A 166 -2.57 -8.29 11.14
C ALA A 166 -2.47 -9.80 10.82
N THR A 167 -3.17 -10.25 9.79
CA THR A 167 -3.03 -11.63 9.27
C THR A 167 -2.16 -11.69 8.02
N HIS A 168 -2.00 -10.57 7.31
CA HIS A 168 -1.24 -10.48 6.07
C HIS A 168 -0.47 -9.17 6.00
N GLY A 169 0.67 -9.16 5.31
CA GLY A 169 1.40 -7.93 5.07
C GLY A 169 2.62 -8.09 4.17
N TYR A 170 2.97 -6.99 3.50
CA TYR A 170 4.14 -6.85 2.65
C TYR A 170 4.80 -5.51 2.94
N ALA A 171 6.12 -5.48 3.07
CA ALA A 171 6.86 -4.22 3.11
C ALA A 171 8.14 -4.27 2.29
N TYR A 172 8.59 -3.11 1.83
CA TYR A 172 9.83 -2.96 1.07
C TYR A 172 10.59 -1.73 1.54
N GLY A 173 11.86 -1.94 1.86
CA GLY A 173 12.74 -0.95 2.44
C GLY A 173 13.90 -0.55 1.55
N SER A 174 14.28 0.71 1.67
CA SER A 174 15.49 1.32 1.11
C SER A 174 15.97 2.44 2.02
N ASN A 175 17.06 3.11 1.61
CA ASN A 175 17.58 4.33 2.21
C ASN A 175 17.18 5.58 1.40
N ALA A 176 16.41 5.43 0.32
CA ALA A 176 15.80 6.58 -0.34
C ALA A 176 14.79 7.25 0.62
N ALA A 177 14.74 8.58 0.63
CA ALA A 177 13.81 9.33 1.46
C ALA A 177 12.33 9.00 1.11
N LEU A 178 11.42 9.10 2.08
CA LEU A 178 9.97 8.92 1.83
C LEU A 178 9.42 9.94 0.83
N GLY A 179 10.04 11.11 0.74
CA GLY A 179 9.68 12.13 -0.25
C GLY A 179 10.18 11.85 -1.67
N THR A 180 11.07 10.87 -1.85
CA THR A 180 11.51 10.45 -3.18
C THR A 180 10.35 9.80 -3.92
N ARG A 181 10.08 10.25 -5.14
CA ARG A 181 9.10 9.64 -6.05
C ARG A 181 9.62 9.51 -7.47
N ARG A 182 9.02 8.62 -8.24
CA ARG A 182 9.24 8.51 -9.68
C ARG A 182 8.01 8.93 -10.48
N ALA A 183 8.27 9.61 -11.59
CA ALA A 183 7.23 10.05 -12.51
C ALA A 183 6.53 8.85 -13.16
N MET A 184 5.28 9.03 -13.60
CA MET A 184 4.55 7.98 -14.32
C MET A 184 5.24 7.58 -15.63
N SER A 185 6.03 8.47 -16.24
CA SER A 185 6.90 8.13 -17.37
C SER A 185 7.94 7.08 -16.99
N SER A 186 8.60 7.22 -15.84
CA SER A 186 9.55 6.21 -15.32
C SER A 186 8.86 4.90 -14.95
N VAL A 187 7.66 4.97 -14.38
CA VAL A 187 6.82 3.79 -14.10
C VAL A 187 6.51 3.03 -15.40
N LYS A 188 6.06 3.75 -16.43
CA LYS A 188 5.73 3.17 -17.74
C LYS A 188 6.97 2.59 -18.44
N ALA A 189 8.10 3.29 -18.34
CA ALA A 189 9.37 2.90 -18.95
C ALA A 189 10.13 1.83 -18.16
N TYR A 190 9.61 1.39 -17.00
CA TYR A 190 10.28 0.40 -16.17
C TYR A 190 10.58 -0.89 -16.97
N PRO A 191 11.86 -1.26 -17.13
CA PRO A 191 12.26 -2.31 -18.06
C PRO A 191 11.99 -3.72 -17.54
N GLY A 192 11.99 -3.90 -16.21
CA GLY A 192 11.81 -5.19 -15.56
C GLY A 192 10.37 -5.73 -15.63
N THR A 193 10.19 -6.94 -15.12
CA THR A 193 8.89 -7.59 -15.01
C THR A 193 8.33 -7.41 -13.61
N LEU A 194 7.15 -6.80 -13.52
CA LEU A 194 6.41 -6.70 -12.26
C LEU A 194 5.51 -7.92 -12.09
N ARG A 195 5.53 -8.53 -10.90
CA ARG A 195 4.54 -9.54 -10.51
C ARG A 195 3.79 -9.11 -9.27
N GLN A 196 2.54 -9.55 -9.21
CA GLN A 196 1.62 -9.28 -8.15
C GLN A 196 1.44 -10.49 -7.24
N ASP A 197 1.56 -10.25 -5.95
CA ASP A 197 1.06 -11.13 -4.89
C ASP A 197 -0.04 -10.38 -4.15
N LEU A 198 -1.17 -11.03 -3.90
CA LEU A 198 -2.32 -10.43 -3.23
C LEU A 198 -3.02 -11.44 -2.33
N THR A 199 -3.53 -10.95 -1.19
CA THR A 199 -4.65 -11.59 -0.51
C THR A 199 -5.80 -10.60 -0.53
N SER A 200 -6.91 -11.01 -1.13
CA SER A 200 -8.13 -10.21 -1.18
C SER A 200 -9.24 -10.87 -0.39
N TRP A 201 -10.13 -10.05 0.13
CA TRP A 201 -11.41 -10.43 0.71
C TRP A 201 -12.50 -9.84 -0.17
N ALA A 202 -13.43 -10.67 -0.64
CA ALA A 202 -14.61 -10.25 -1.38
C ALA A 202 -15.74 -11.27 -1.19
N GLY A 203 -16.97 -10.81 -0.98
CA GLY A 203 -18.13 -11.71 -0.87
C GLY A 203 -18.04 -12.69 0.32
N GLY A 204 -17.28 -12.35 1.37
CA GLY A 204 -17.03 -13.25 2.51
C GLY A 204 -15.97 -14.32 2.25
N ARG A 205 -15.25 -14.28 1.13
CA ARG A 205 -14.20 -15.25 0.80
C ARG A 205 -12.84 -14.57 0.77
N LEU A 206 -11.80 -15.31 1.16
CA LEU A 206 -10.42 -14.93 0.89
C LEU A 206 -9.99 -15.52 -0.45
N VAL A 207 -9.38 -14.69 -1.29
CA VAL A 207 -8.83 -15.10 -2.57
C VAL A 207 -7.35 -14.69 -2.59
N PRO A 208 -6.44 -15.64 -2.37
CA PRO A 208 -5.02 -15.42 -2.57
C PRO A 208 -4.69 -15.48 -4.08
N SER A 209 -3.69 -14.72 -4.49
CA SER A 209 -3.07 -14.87 -5.80
C SER A 209 -1.60 -14.57 -5.69
N ASN A 210 -0.77 -15.44 -6.24
CA ASN A 210 0.68 -15.33 -6.15
C ASN A 210 1.29 -15.28 -7.55
N ASN A 211 2.37 -14.52 -7.67
CA ASN A 211 3.24 -14.41 -8.84
C ASN A 211 2.52 -14.06 -10.16
N GLN A 212 1.42 -13.34 -10.08
CA GLN A 212 0.65 -12.95 -11.26
C GLN A 212 1.40 -11.88 -12.06
N PRO A 213 1.57 -12.02 -13.39
CA PRO A 213 2.11 -10.95 -14.20
C PRO A 213 1.31 -9.66 -14.03
N PHE A 214 1.99 -8.55 -13.73
CA PHE A 214 1.37 -7.23 -13.79
C PHE A 214 1.76 -6.55 -15.09
N GLY A 215 0.79 -6.42 -16.00
CA GLY A 215 0.98 -5.88 -17.35
C GLY A 215 1.13 -4.36 -17.40
N HIS A 216 2.07 -3.75 -16.67
CA HIS A 216 2.27 -2.29 -16.68
C HIS A 216 2.57 -1.75 -18.08
N LYS A 217 3.20 -2.56 -18.93
CA LYS A 217 3.46 -2.23 -20.34
C LYS A 217 2.19 -2.07 -21.18
N ALA A 218 1.05 -2.58 -20.75
CA ALA A 218 -0.22 -2.37 -21.46
C ALA A 218 -0.80 -0.97 -21.25
N PHE A 219 -0.35 -0.24 -20.22
CA PHE A 219 -0.80 1.12 -19.97
C PHE A 219 -0.25 2.10 -21.00
N SER A 220 -1.07 3.04 -21.43
CA SER A 220 -0.73 4.17 -22.29
C SER A 220 -0.47 5.41 -21.46
N ALA A 221 0.55 6.18 -21.83
CA ALA A 221 0.82 7.47 -21.22
C ALA A 221 -0.09 8.55 -21.82
N CYS A 222 -0.60 9.43 -20.96
CA CYS A 222 -1.32 10.62 -21.37
C CYS A 222 -0.35 11.69 -21.88
N LYS A 223 -0.78 12.49 -22.87
CA LYS A 223 0.10 13.46 -23.54
C LYS A 223 0.37 14.69 -22.68
N THR A 224 -0.66 15.18 -21.99
CA THR A 224 -0.63 16.42 -21.20
C THR A 224 -0.76 16.12 -19.71
N THR A 225 -1.68 15.24 -19.33
CA THR A 225 -1.89 14.73 -17.98
C THR A 225 -0.83 13.66 -17.66
N THR A 226 0.45 14.05 -17.66
CA THR A 226 1.60 13.15 -17.48
C THR A 226 1.64 12.42 -16.14
N SER A 227 0.77 12.81 -15.19
CA SER A 227 0.50 12.15 -13.91
C SER A 227 -0.48 10.97 -13.98
N CYS A 228 -0.93 10.58 -15.19
CA CYS A 228 -1.88 9.50 -15.39
C CYS A 228 -1.41 8.55 -16.49
N LEU A 229 -1.62 7.25 -16.27
CA LEU A 229 -1.53 6.19 -17.25
C LEU A 229 -2.89 5.48 -17.32
N THR A 230 -3.25 5.00 -18.50
CA THR A 230 -4.56 4.35 -18.71
C THR A 230 -4.44 3.04 -19.46
N TYR A 231 -5.35 2.11 -19.21
CA TYR A 231 -5.41 0.86 -19.97
C TYR A 231 -6.85 0.41 -20.13
N LEU A 232 -7.29 0.20 -21.38
CA LEU A 232 -8.53 -0.51 -21.63
C LEU A 232 -8.19 -1.98 -21.83
N GLN A 233 -8.47 -2.80 -20.82
CA GLN A 233 -8.39 -4.24 -20.99
C GLN A 233 -9.51 -4.69 -21.94
N PRO A 234 -9.19 -5.37 -23.05
CA PRO A 234 -10.20 -5.90 -23.96
C PRO A 234 -11.18 -6.86 -23.28
N SER A 235 -12.35 -7.04 -23.87
CA SER A 235 -13.30 -8.07 -23.45
C SER A 235 -12.65 -9.45 -23.46
N SER A 236 -12.92 -10.24 -22.43
CA SER A 236 -12.49 -11.64 -22.31
C SER A 236 -13.59 -12.51 -21.68
N ASN A 237 -13.41 -13.83 -21.73
CA ASN A 237 -14.35 -14.80 -21.16
C ASN A 237 -14.27 -14.90 -19.62
N GLY A 238 -13.28 -14.25 -18.99
CA GLY A 238 -13.05 -14.33 -17.54
C GLY A 238 -13.37 -13.07 -16.75
N ALA A 239 -13.55 -11.92 -17.41
CA ALA A 239 -13.78 -10.63 -16.74
C ALA A 239 -15.24 -10.20 -16.84
N CYS A 240 -15.77 -9.49 -15.83
CA CYS A 240 -17.02 -8.71 -15.96
C CYS A 240 -18.19 -9.49 -16.59
N GLN A 241 -18.37 -10.74 -16.15
CA GLN A 241 -19.39 -11.66 -16.66
C GLN A 241 -20.79 -11.24 -16.21
N LYS A 242 -21.84 -11.78 -16.85
CA LYS A 242 -23.24 -11.49 -16.50
C LYS A 242 -23.54 -11.66 -15.01
N ALA A 243 -22.98 -12.71 -14.40
CA ALA A 243 -23.12 -13.02 -12.98
C ALA A 243 -22.36 -12.05 -12.05
N GLY A 244 -21.41 -11.27 -12.58
CA GLY A 244 -20.64 -10.27 -11.85
C GLY A 244 -21.32 -8.89 -11.77
N GLY A 245 -22.64 -8.83 -11.94
CA GLY A 245 -23.42 -7.59 -11.86
C GLY A 245 -23.63 -6.86 -13.20
N CYS A 246 -23.43 -7.53 -14.33
CA CYS A 246 -23.69 -6.99 -15.67
C CYS A 246 -24.66 -7.88 -16.48
N PRO A 247 -25.91 -8.06 -16.03
CA PRO A 247 -26.82 -9.06 -16.59
C PRO A 247 -27.26 -8.79 -18.04
N LYS A 248 -27.23 -7.54 -18.51
CA LYS A 248 -27.64 -7.15 -19.87
C LYS A 248 -26.45 -7.00 -20.81
N TYR A 249 -25.33 -6.49 -20.31
CA TYR A 249 -24.17 -6.13 -21.14
C TYR A 249 -22.92 -6.98 -20.94
N GLY A 250 -22.78 -7.67 -19.81
CA GLY A 250 -21.53 -8.34 -19.42
C GLY A 250 -21.17 -9.55 -20.28
N GLY A 251 -20.06 -10.20 -19.94
CA GLY A 251 -19.64 -11.43 -20.59
C GLY A 251 -20.71 -12.54 -20.52
N GLY A 252 -20.89 -13.28 -21.61
CA GLY A 252 -21.93 -14.32 -21.72
C GLY A 252 -23.36 -13.79 -21.97
N THR A 253 -23.50 -12.49 -22.24
CA THR A 253 -24.73 -11.89 -22.80
C THR A 253 -24.60 -11.70 -24.31
N ARG A 254 -25.68 -11.30 -24.98
CA ARG A 254 -25.65 -10.95 -26.42
C ARG A 254 -24.68 -9.79 -26.73
N ALA A 255 -24.52 -8.82 -25.82
CA ALA A 255 -23.65 -7.66 -26.05
C ALA A 255 -22.16 -7.98 -25.78
N ASN A 256 -21.88 -8.88 -24.83
CA ASN A 256 -20.55 -9.40 -24.49
C ASN A 256 -19.49 -8.32 -24.21
N VAL A 257 -19.85 -7.29 -23.44
CA VAL A 257 -18.97 -6.19 -23.04
C VAL A 257 -18.33 -6.51 -21.69
N SER A 258 -17.23 -7.25 -21.72
CA SER A 258 -16.45 -7.64 -20.52
C SER A 258 -15.16 -6.85 -20.31
N SER A 259 -14.96 -5.76 -21.06
CA SER A 259 -13.76 -4.92 -20.95
C SER A 259 -13.66 -4.20 -19.61
N ILE A 260 -12.43 -3.92 -19.17
CA ILE A 260 -12.14 -3.22 -17.91
C ILE A 260 -11.42 -1.91 -18.20
N GLN A 261 -11.89 -0.84 -17.57
CA GLN A 261 -11.32 0.50 -17.62
C GLN A 261 -10.29 0.64 -16.49
N TYR A 262 -9.00 0.75 -16.78
CA TYR A 262 -7.94 0.96 -15.78
C TYR A 262 -7.34 2.36 -15.85
N TYR A 263 -7.09 2.92 -14.68
CA TYR A 263 -6.41 4.20 -14.46
C TYR A 263 -5.35 3.99 -13.39
N LEU A 264 -4.14 4.47 -13.64
CA LEU A 264 -3.05 4.53 -12.66
C LEU A 264 -2.60 5.98 -12.59
N THR A 265 -2.60 6.58 -11.40
CA THR A 265 -2.32 8.01 -11.27
C THR A 265 -1.49 8.34 -10.04
N LYS A 266 -0.68 9.38 -10.18
CA LYS A 266 -0.02 10.05 -9.06
C LYS A 266 -1.05 10.73 -8.14
N ILE A 267 -0.89 10.56 -6.83
CA ILE A 267 -1.66 11.29 -5.82
C ILE A 267 -0.90 12.52 -5.33
N SER A 268 0.40 12.38 -5.06
CA SER A 268 1.21 13.45 -4.45
C SER A 268 2.49 13.73 -5.24
N ASN A 269 2.90 15.00 -5.29
CA ASN A 269 4.20 15.41 -5.85
C ASN A 269 5.36 15.21 -4.86
N SER A 270 5.07 15.13 -3.57
CA SER A 270 6.07 15.19 -2.50
C SER A 270 6.31 13.85 -1.82
N ASP A 271 5.62 12.78 -2.24
CA ASP A 271 5.76 11.46 -1.65
C ASP A 271 5.47 10.34 -2.68
N ARG A 272 5.56 9.10 -2.19
CA ARG A 272 5.45 7.86 -2.97
C ARG A 272 4.03 7.44 -3.34
N ARG A 273 3.00 8.25 -3.07
CA ARG A 273 1.60 7.85 -3.29
C ARG A 273 1.18 7.91 -4.75
N ASP A 274 0.64 6.78 -5.20
CA ASP A 274 -0.10 6.61 -6.44
C ASP A 274 -1.44 5.93 -6.14
N SER A 275 -2.35 5.85 -7.09
CA SER A 275 -3.61 5.11 -6.97
C SER A 275 -3.93 4.39 -8.27
N MET A 276 -4.38 3.14 -8.15
CA MET A 276 -4.96 2.39 -9.25
C MET A 276 -6.48 2.32 -9.07
N TRP A 277 -7.21 2.65 -10.11
CA TRP A 277 -8.66 2.57 -10.15
C TRP A 277 -9.10 1.77 -11.35
N HIS A 278 -10.04 0.86 -11.16
CA HIS A 278 -10.64 0.17 -12.30
C HIS A 278 -12.08 -0.28 -12.09
N TRP A 279 -12.75 -0.53 -13.20
CA TRP A 279 -14.14 -0.96 -13.22
C TRP A 279 -14.52 -1.57 -14.57
N CYS A 280 -15.54 -2.42 -14.56
CA CYS A 280 -16.08 -3.07 -15.75
C CYS A 280 -16.89 -2.10 -16.62
N THR A 281 -16.58 -1.99 -17.92
CA THR A 281 -17.30 -1.09 -18.84
C THR A 281 -18.81 -1.31 -18.82
N CYS A 282 -19.25 -2.57 -18.74
CA CYS A 282 -20.67 -2.92 -18.67
C CYS A 282 -21.40 -2.28 -17.49
N LEU A 283 -20.76 -2.07 -16.34
CA LEU A 283 -21.42 -1.51 -15.15
C LEU A 283 -21.89 -0.07 -15.38
N ALA A 284 -21.12 0.71 -16.14
CA ALA A 284 -21.56 2.04 -16.56
C ALA A 284 -22.76 1.94 -17.53
N MET A 285 -22.74 0.97 -18.45
CA MET A 285 -23.81 0.75 -19.42
C MET A 285 -25.11 0.30 -18.75
N GLU A 286 -25.06 -0.61 -17.77
CA GLU A 286 -26.21 -1.03 -16.97
C GLU A 286 -26.90 0.16 -16.27
N ARG A 287 -26.13 1.21 -15.97
CA ARG A 287 -26.62 2.43 -15.32
C ARG A 287 -26.91 3.59 -16.27
N GLY A 288 -26.74 3.40 -17.58
CA GLY A 288 -26.87 4.49 -18.55
C GLY A 288 -25.86 5.63 -18.34
N GLN A 289 -24.69 5.33 -17.76
CA GLN A 289 -23.66 6.30 -17.39
C GLN A 289 -22.44 6.21 -18.31
N PHE A 290 -21.73 7.34 -18.44
CA PHE A 290 -20.44 7.36 -19.13
C PHE A 290 -19.31 6.81 -18.24
N CYS A 291 -19.22 7.29 -16.99
CA CYS A 291 -18.25 6.82 -16.01
C CYS A 291 -18.97 6.04 -14.91
N TYR A 292 -18.44 4.87 -14.54
CA TYR A 292 -18.99 4.12 -13.42
C TYR A 292 -18.48 4.67 -12.09
N THR A 293 -19.39 5.18 -11.27
CA THR A 293 -19.09 5.73 -9.93
C THR A 293 -19.55 4.83 -8.78
N GLY A 294 -20.07 3.64 -9.09
CA GLY A 294 -20.55 2.68 -8.10
C GLY A 294 -19.43 1.92 -7.39
N ASN A 295 -19.69 0.65 -7.07
CA ASN A 295 -18.74 -0.23 -6.38
C ASN A 295 -17.56 -0.62 -7.30
N SER A 296 -16.69 0.36 -7.61
CA SER A 296 -15.48 0.21 -8.42
C SER A 296 -14.28 -0.15 -7.57
N HIS A 297 -13.23 -0.69 -8.18
CA HIS A 297 -12.04 -1.11 -7.45
C HIS A 297 -11.09 0.07 -7.27
N VAL A 298 -10.92 0.55 -6.04
CA VAL A 298 -9.95 1.60 -5.69
C VAL A 298 -8.80 1.02 -4.88
N LYS A 299 -7.58 1.30 -5.35
CA LYS A 299 -6.35 0.70 -4.83
C LYS A 299 -5.29 1.77 -4.59
N PRO A 300 -5.27 2.38 -3.40
CA PRO A 300 -4.14 3.16 -2.92
C PRO A 300 -2.81 2.39 -3.03
N LEU A 301 -1.75 3.07 -3.47
CA LEU A 301 -0.43 2.49 -3.71
C LEU A 301 0.68 3.36 -3.10
N MET A 302 1.76 2.71 -2.65
CA MET A 302 3.01 3.35 -2.29
C MET A 302 4.13 2.79 -3.17
N GLN A 303 4.85 3.66 -3.90
CA GLN A 303 5.97 3.25 -4.74
C GLN A 303 7.08 2.57 -3.91
N ILE A 304 7.58 1.45 -4.42
CA ILE A 304 8.81 0.83 -3.97
C ILE A 304 9.95 1.49 -4.75
N ILE A 305 10.87 2.11 -4.02
CA ILE A 305 12.00 2.84 -4.57
C ILE A 305 13.26 2.32 -3.90
N ASP A 306 14.25 1.91 -4.69
CA ASP A 306 15.51 1.38 -4.16
C ASP A 306 16.49 2.46 -3.71
N ASP A 307 17.63 2.06 -3.15
CA ASP A 307 18.67 2.97 -2.66
C ASP A 307 19.23 3.94 -3.73
N LYS A 308 19.20 3.54 -5.01
CA LYS A 308 19.60 4.41 -6.13
C LYS A 308 18.44 5.29 -6.61
N GLY A 309 17.32 5.22 -5.92
CA GLY A 309 16.09 5.90 -6.24
C GLY A 309 15.33 5.23 -7.39
N PHE A 310 15.71 4.08 -7.93
CA PHE A 310 14.95 3.51 -9.06
C PHE A 310 13.60 2.97 -8.62
N PHE A 311 12.60 3.08 -9.49
CA PHE A 311 11.28 2.49 -9.27
C PHE A 311 11.36 0.96 -9.37
N ARG A 312 10.73 0.25 -8.44
CA ARG A 312 10.76 -1.22 -8.32
C ARG A 312 9.37 -1.84 -8.17
N GLY A 313 8.32 -1.04 -8.26
CA GLY A 313 6.93 -1.49 -8.09
C GLY A 313 6.15 -0.71 -7.03
N TRP A 314 5.16 -1.35 -6.43
CA TRP A 314 4.31 -0.81 -5.37
C TRP A 314 4.02 -1.86 -4.28
N VAL A 315 3.77 -1.38 -3.07
CA VAL A 315 2.84 -2.05 -2.15
C VAL A 315 1.50 -1.31 -2.22
N GLY A 316 0.40 -2.01 -1.96
CA GLY A 316 -0.91 -1.40 -2.06
C GLY A 316 -1.96 -2.10 -1.23
N ALA A 317 -3.04 -1.36 -0.99
CA ALA A 317 -4.24 -1.87 -0.36
C ALA A 317 -5.42 -1.70 -1.33
N GLU A 318 -6.38 -2.63 -1.31
CA GLU A 318 -7.70 -2.37 -1.88
C GLU A 318 -8.64 -2.01 -0.72
N ALA A 319 -9.38 -0.93 -0.88
CA ALA A 319 -10.34 -0.42 0.11
C ALA A 319 -11.61 0.05 -0.61
N SER A 320 -12.26 -0.90 -1.26
CA SER A 320 -13.42 -0.67 -2.12
C SER A 320 -14.70 -0.97 -1.35
N PHE A 321 -15.21 0.00 -0.60
CA PHE A 321 -16.44 -0.18 0.16
C PHE A 321 -17.68 0.01 -0.71
N SER A 322 -18.63 -0.92 -0.62
CA SER A 322 -19.96 -0.78 -1.23
C SER A 322 -20.73 0.36 -0.55
N THR A 323 -21.58 1.07 -1.28
CA THR A 323 -22.55 2.01 -0.67
C THR A 323 -23.82 1.31 -0.20
N GLY A 324 -24.02 0.04 -0.59
CA GLY A 324 -25.13 -0.80 -0.15
C GLY A 324 -24.67 -1.87 0.84
N ALA A 325 -24.87 -3.14 0.48
CA ALA A 325 -24.53 -4.27 1.35
C ALA A 325 -23.02 -4.39 1.58
N ARG A 326 -22.60 -4.45 2.85
CA ARG A 326 -21.20 -4.70 3.29
C ARG A 326 -20.60 -5.99 2.73
N GLY A 327 -21.45 -6.96 2.39
CA GLY A 327 -21.02 -8.21 1.74
C GLY A 327 -20.36 -8.00 0.37
N ALA A 328 -20.59 -6.84 -0.26
CA ALA A 328 -19.99 -6.46 -1.54
C ALA A 328 -18.75 -5.56 -1.38
N ASP A 329 -18.29 -5.31 -0.16
CA ASP A 329 -16.99 -4.65 0.04
C ASP A 329 -15.87 -5.53 -0.54
N MET A 330 -14.80 -4.89 -0.98
CA MET A 330 -13.60 -5.58 -1.45
C MET A 330 -12.40 -4.96 -0.78
N LEU A 331 -11.66 -5.78 -0.04
CA LEU A 331 -10.46 -5.37 0.68
C LEU A 331 -9.30 -6.24 0.21
N ALA A 332 -8.10 -5.70 0.14
CA ALA A 332 -6.93 -6.50 -0.18
C ALA A 332 -5.66 -5.88 0.38
N VAL A 333 -4.68 -6.74 0.64
CA VAL A 333 -3.29 -6.34 0.77
C VAL A 333 -2.51 -6.96 -0.39
N PHE A 334 -1.64 -6.19 -1.00
CA PHE A 334 -0.89 -6.69 -2.14
C PHE A 334 0.45 -5.98 -2.32
N ARG A 335 1.28 -6.62 -3.12
CA ARG A 335 2.50 -6.05 -3.67
C ARG A 335 2.54 -6.30 -5.16
N ILE A 336 3.12 -5.36 -5.89
CA ILE A 336 3.45 -5.47 -7.31
C ILE A 336 4.92 -5.12 -7.39
N SER A 337 5.82 -6.08 -7.57
CA SER A 337 7.26 -5.78 -7.54
C SER A 337 8.06 -6.67 -8.50
N ASP A 338 9.27 -6.25 -8.80
CA ASP A 338 10.28 -7.05 -9.51
C ASP A 338 11.12 -7.95 -8.60
N PHE A 339 10.95 -7.81 -7.28
CA PHE A 339 11.71 -8.55 -6.28
C PHE A 339 11.30 -10.02 -6.27
N ARG A 340 12.28 -10.92 -6.44
CA ARG A 340 12.13 -12.37 -6.26
C ARG A 340 13.06 -12.84 -5.16
#